data_AF-A0A9N9IIE2-F1
#
_entry.id   AF-A0A9N9IIE2-F1
#
_cell.length_a   1.000
_cell.length_b   1.000
_cell.length_c   1.000
_cell.angle_alpha   90.00
_cell.angle_beta   90.00
_cell.angle_gamma   90.00
#
_symmetry.space_group_name_H-M   'P 1'
#
loop_
_entity.id
_entity.type
_entity.pdbx_description
1 polymer ?
#
loop_
_entity_poly.entity_id
_entity_poly.type
_entity_poly.pdbx_seq_one_letter_code
_entity_poly.pdbx_strand_id
1 'polypeptide(L)'
;RISSLRSPLLERWKAPIKPFDSYCVAQASKGLTNSSDSWYLRSLYLRWKFSPPLSLLTVIALRKLQKDLQTANERDLNSIFDHFTPINFYKRFDLSYLQRDLAEQGLCEFLTRVATGNSKYKEKAKDILQNLHLSIKSRSVEEYWERIKILKLKRQLHNTKKLKYLEEKAEILDNEKREQLDNQRIEVGNFSDCGDNLIDREEISQQKARIRKQI
;
A
#
# COMPACT_ATOMS: atom_id res chain seq x y z
N ARG A 1 1.25 -50.89 -3.36
CA ARG A 1 2.21 -49.97 -4.03
C ARG A 1 1.40 -48.79 -4.59
N ILE A 2 1.28 -47.69 -3.85
CA ILE A 2 0.76 -46.41 -4.35
C ILE A 2 1.77 -45.36 -3.91
N SER A 3 2.36 -44.70 -4.89
CA SER A 3 3.41 -43.70 -4.77
C SER A 3 2.83 -42.40 -4.20
N SER A 4 3.40 -41.97 -3.08
CA SER A 4 3.20 -40.66 -2.47
C SER A 4 3.77 -39.56 -3.39
N LEU A 5 2.89 -38.87 -4.12
CA LEU A 5 3.21 -37.59 -4.76
C LEU A 5 3.04 -36.46 -3.74
N ARG A 6 4.09 -36.22 -2.94
CA ARG A 6 4.25 -34.95 -2.23
C ARG A 6 4.66 -33.89 -3.25
N SER A 7 3.82 -32.89 -3.48
CA SER A 7 4.15 -31.76 -4.35
C SER A 7 5.33 -30.93 -3.78
N PRO A 8 6.39 -30.67 -4.57
CA PRO A 8 7.59 -29.95 -4.11
C PRO A 8 7.40 -28.42 -3.97
N LEU A 9 6.19 -27.89 -4.15
CA LEU A 9 5.92 -26.45 -4.13
C LEU A 9 5.73 -25.87 -2.71
N LEU A 10 5.54 -26.71 -1.69
CA LEU A 10 5.31 -26.27 -0.31
C LEU A 10 6.58 -26.06 0.52
N GLU A 11 7.73 -26.62 0.13
CA GLU A 11 8.96 -26.49 0.92
C GLU A 11 9.79 -25.23 0.60
N ARG A 12 9.46 -24.49 -0.46
CA ARG A 12 10.23 -23.31 -0.89
C ARG A 12 9.99 -22.04 -0.05
N TRP A 13 9.09 -22.08 0.92
CA TRP A 13 8.65 -20.90 1.69
C TRP A 13 9.20 -20.83 3.12
N LYS A 14 10.18 -21.67 3.48
CA LYS A 14 10.82 -21.66 4.81
C LYS A 14 12.06 -20.77 4.94
N ALA A 15 12.44 -20.02 3.90
CA ALA A 15 13.57 -19.11 3.98
C ALA A 15 13.18 -17.77 4.64
N PRO A 16 13.96 -17.24 5.60
CA PRO A 16 13.72 -15.92 6.17
C PRO A 16 13.84 -14.84 5.09
N ILE A 17 12.74 -14.12 4.85
CA ILE A 17 12.68 -12.98 3.94
C ILE A 17 13.43 -11.82 4.62
N LYS A 18 14.68 -11.57 4.22
CA LYS A 18 15.36 -10.31 4.54
C LYS A 18 14.67 -9.17 3.76
N PRO A 19 14.44 -7.99 4.36
CA PRO A 19 13.81 -6.87 3.66
C PRO A 19 14.68 -6.43 2.48
N PHE A 20 14.18 -6.65 1.27
CA PHE A 20 14.83 -6.32 0.00
C PHE A 20 15.10 -4.81 -0.14
N ASP A 21 14.35 -3.98 0.60
CA ASP A 21 14.44 -2.52 0.64
C ASP A 21 15.83 -2.01 1.05
N SER A 22 16.54 -2.74 1.92
CA SER A 22 17.88 -2.32 2.37
C SER A 22 18.96 -2.52 1.30
N TYR A 23 18.78 -3.45 0.36
CA TYR A 23 19.83 -3.81 -0.60
C TYR A 23 19.77 -2.93 -1.85
N CYS A 24 18.56 -2.62 -2.34
CA CYS A 24 18.38 -1.78 -3.54
C CYS A 24 18.68 -0.30 -3.29
N VAL A 25 18.33 0.24 -2.11
CA VAL A 25 18.63 1.64 -1.76
C VAL A 25 20.13 1.85 -1.58
N ALA A 26 20.85 0.87 -1.01
CA ALA A 26 22.30 0.97 -0.79
C ALA A 26 23.14 0.91 -2.08
N GLN A 27 22.63 0.27 -3.14
CA GLN A 27 23.32 0.23 -4.43
C GLN A 27 22.98 1.41 -5.34
N ALA A 28 21.79 2.01 -5.23
CA ALA A 28 21.45 3.20 -6.01
C ALA A 28 22.24 4.46 -5.59
N SER A 29 22.68 4.55 -4.33
CA SER A 29 23.49 5.65 -3.81
C SER A 29 25.00 5.54 -4.09
N LYS A 30 25.46 4.38 -4.57
CA LYS A 30 26.86 4.16 -4.98
C LYS A 30 26.89 4.07 -6.50
N GLY A 31 27.16 5.20 -7.15
CA GLY A 31 27.19 5.30 -8.62
C GLY A 31 27.89 4.13 -9.30
N LEU A 32 27.10 3.23 -9.89
CA LEU A 32 27.58 2.09 -10.66
C LEU A 32 27.67 2.52 -12.12
N THR A 33 28.91 2.78 -12.52
CA THR A 33 29.35 2.96 -13.90
C THR A 33 29.20 1.65 -14.68
N ASN A 34 28.58 1.75 -15.85
CA ASN A 34 28.68 0.85 -17.01
C ASN A 34 29.06 -0.62 -16.76
N SER A 35 28.08 -1.42 -16.30
CA SER A 35 28.12 -2.88 -16.33
C SER A 35 26.74 -3.40 -16.79
N SER A 36 26.72 -4.57 -17.43
CA SER A 36 25.52 -5.37 -17.75
C SER A 36 24.56 -5.55 -16.56
N ASP A 37 25.05 -5.38 -15.32
CA ASP A 37 24.27 -5.42 -14.09
C ASP A 37 23.28 -4.26 -13.96
N SER A 38 23.55 -3.10 -14.58
CA SER A 38 22.64 -1.95 -14.59
C SER A 38 21.35 -2.26 -15.36
N TRP A 39 21.45 -2.99 -16.47
CA TRP A 39 20.28 -3.41 -17.24
C TRP A 39 19.47 -4.49 -16.51
N TYR A 40 20.13 -5.41 -15.81
CA TYR A 40 19.47 -6.43 -14.99
C TYR A 40 18.74 -5.80 -13.79
N LEU A 41 19.36 -4.87 -13.07
CA LEU A 41 18.72 -4.16 -11.96
C LEU A 41 17.60 -3.21 -12.43
N ARG A 42 17.77 -2.55 -13.58
CA ARG A 42 16.74 -1.70 -14.17
C ARG A 42 15.56 -2.52 -14.70
N SER A 43 15.80 -3.69 -15.30
CA SER A 43 14.75 -4.62 -15.72
C SER A 43 14.06 -5.30 -14.53
N LEU A 44 14.76 -5.64 -13.44
CA LEU A 44 14.16 -6.08 -12.18
C LEU A 44 13.34 -4.99 -11.52
N TYR A 45 13.82 -3.75 -11.49
CA TYR A 45 13.08 -2.60 -10.96
C TYR A 45 11.83 -2.30 -11.80
N LEU A 46 11.94 -2.35 -13.13
CA LEU A 46 10.78 -2.19 -14.02
C LEU A 46 9.81 -3.37 -13.85
N ARG A 47 10.29 -4.61 -13.75
CA ARG A 47 9.46 -5.78 -13.48
C ARG A 47 8.78 -5.71 -12.11
N TRP A 48 9.45 -5.17 -11.09
CA TRP A 48 8.90 -4.93 -9.75
C TRP A 48 7.89 -3.76 -9.75
N LYS A 49 8.16 -2.70 -10.51
CA LYS A 49 7.29 -1.52 -10.65
C LYS A 49 6.04 -1.80 -11.49
N PHE A 50 6.12 -2.68 -12.48
CA PHE A 50 5.02 -3.02 -13.40
C PHE A 50 4.36 -4.38 -13.12
N SER A 51 4.97 -5.22 -12.29
CA SER A 51 4.43 -6.50 -11.84
C SER A 51 4.91 -6.77 -10.41
N PRO A 52 4.46 -5.96 -9.43
CA PRO A 52 4.97 -6.08 -8.06
C PRO A 52 4.75 -7.53 -7.58
N PRO A 53 5.76 -8.15 -6.94
CA PRO A 53 5.53 -9.39 -6.24
C PRO A 53 4.34 -9.14 -5.34
N LEU A 54 3.31 -9.99 -5.45
CA LEU A 54 2.04 -9.89 -4.70
C LEU A 54 2.31 -9.20 -3.39
N SER A 55 1.94 -7.92 -3.29
CA SER A 55 2.30 -7.13 -2.11
C SER A 55 1.88 -7.91 -0.88
N LEU A 56 2.60 -7.78 0.24
CA LEU A 56 2.24 -8.49 1.48
C LEU A 56 0.73 -8.33 1.80
N LEU A 57 0.16 -7.17 1.46
CA LEU A 57 -1.28 -6.88 1.51
C LEU A 57 -2.13 -7.79 0.61
N THR A 58 -1.69 -8.09 -0.61
CA THR A 58 -2.35 -9.03 -1.53
C THR A 58 -2.35 -10.45 -0.97
N VAL A 59 -1.25 -10.89 -0.36
CA VAL A 59 -1.14 -12.22 0.28
C VAL A 59 -2.00 -12.30 1.54
N ILE A 60 -2.03 -11.24 2.35
CA ILE A 60 -2.90 -11.15 3.53
C ILE A 60 -4.37 -11.17 3.11
N ALA A 61 -4.74 -10.41 2.08
CA ALA A 61 -6.09 -10.41 1.53
C ALA A 61 -6.50 -11.79 0.99
N LEU A 62 -5.58 -12.51 0.34
CA LEU A 62 -5.79 -13.89 -0.10
C LEU A 62 -6.06 -14.84 1.07
N ARG A 63 -5.24 -14.78 2.12
CA ARG A 63 -5.43 -15.62 3.32
C ARG A 63 -6.73 -15.28 4.04
N LYS A 64 -7.10 -13.99 4.08
CA LYS A 64 -8.38 -13.55 4.64
C LYS A 64 -9.54 -14.09 3.82
N LEU A 65 -9.52 -13.92 2.50
CA LEU A 65 -10.56 -14.43 1.59
C LEU A 65 -10.69 -15.96 1.71
N GLN A 66 -9.58 -16.70 1.76
CA GLN A 66 -9.61 -18.15 1.97
C GLN A 66 -10.20 -18.53 3.33
N LYS A 67 -9.87 -17.81 4.40
CA LYS A 67 -10.38 -18.05 5.75
C LYS A 67 -11.88 -17.73 5.82
N ASP A 68 -12.31 -16.59 5.29
CA ASP A 68 -13.71 -16.15 5.27
C ASP A 68 -14.59 -17.15 4.48
N LEU A 69 -14.06 -17.69 3.37
CA LEU A 69 -14.72 -18.75 2.59
C LEU A 69 -14.73 -20.11 3.30
N GLN A 70 -13.79 -20.37 4.20
CA GLN A 70 -13.77 -21.59 5.02
C GLN A 70 -14.72 -21.50 6.22
N THR A 71 -14.95 -20.30 6.74
CA THR A 71 -15.83 -20.05 7.90
C THR A 71 -17.27 -19.71 7.52
N ALA A 72 -17.60 -19.68 6.24
CA ALA A 72 -18.95 -19.33 5.79
C ALA A 72 -19.99 -20.31 6.33
N ASN A 73 -20.91 -19.82 7.16
CA ASN A 73 -21.98 -20.61 7.75
C ASN A 73 -23.07 -20.93 6.72
N GLU A 74 -23.95 -21.90 7.00
CA GLU A 74 -25.04 -22.28 6.08
C GLU A 74 -25.97 -21.11 5.70
N ARG A 75 -26.22 -20.16 6.62
CA ARG A 75 -26.99 -18.94 6.30
C ARG A 75 -26.28 -18.04 5.30
N ASP A 76 -24.96 -17.93 5.38
CA ASP A 76 -24.18 -17.14 4.44
C ASP A 76 -24.18 -17.79 3.06
N LEU A 77 -24.11 -19.13 3.02
CA LEU A 77 -24.20 -19.89 1.77
C LEU A 77 -25.56 -19.73 1.10
N ASN A 78 -26.69 -19.77 1.84
CA ASN A 78 -28.02 -19.49 1.27
C ASN A 78 -28.00 -18.13 0.55
N SER A 79 -27.56 -17.08 1.25
CA SER A 79 -27.52 -15.73 0.69
C SER A 79 -26.57 -15.60 -0.51
N ILE A 80 -25.45 -16.33 -0.53
CA ILE A 80 -24.52 -16.34 -1.68
C ILE A 80 -25.18 -16.99 -2.89
N PHE A 81 -25.82 -18.14 -2.71
CA PHE A 81 -26.35 -18.93 -3.82
C PHE A 81 -27.68 -18.38 -4.36
N ASP A 82 -28.55 -17.80 -3.53
CA ASP A 82 -29.88 -17.33 -3.97
C ASP A 82 -29.80 -16.17 -4.96
N HIS A 83 -28.80 -15.30 -4.83
CA HIS A 83 -28.57 -14.15 -5.70
C HIS A 83 -27.16 -14.16 -6.29
N PHE A 84 -26.68 -15.36 -6.64
CA PHE A 84 -25.31 -15.53 -7.10
C PHE A 84 -25.06 -14.74 -8.39
N THR A 85 -24.10 -13.82 -8.32
CA THR A 85 -23.43 -13.24 -9.48
C THR A 85 -21.95 -13.06 -9.14
N PRO A 86 -21.02 -13.14 -10.12
CA PRO A 86 -19.61 -12.88 -9.85
C PRO A 86 -19.40 -11.51 -9.19
N ILE A 87 -20.16 -10.49 -9.61
CA ILE A 87 -20.13 -9.14 -9.02
C ILE A 87 -20.50 -9.16 -7.53
N ASN A 88 -21.60 -9.83 -7.16
CA ASN A 88 -22.02 -9.92 -5.75
C ASN A 88 -20.98 -10.66 -4.90
N PHE A 89 -20.35 -11.68 -5.47
CA PHE A 89 -19.24 -12.36 -4.82
C PHE A 89 -18.06 -11.42 -4.60
N TYR A 90 -17.59 -10.69 -5.63
CA TYR A 90 -16.46 -9.77 -5.50
C TYR A 90 -16.71 -8.63 -4.52
N LYS A 91 -17.94 -8.09 -4.47
CA LYS A 91 -18.33 -7.03 -3.54
C LYS A 91 -18.21 -7.45 -2.08
N ARG A 92 -18.48 -8.73 -1.75
CA ARG A 92 -18.43 -9.22 -0.36
C ARG A 92 -17.03 -9.16 0.26
N PHE A 93 -15.99 -9.23 -0.55
CA PHE A 93 -14.61 -9.31 -0.08
C PHE A 93 -13.81 -8.01 -0.24
N ASP A 94 -14.47 -6.91 -0.64
CA ASP A 94 -13.86 -5.58 -0.84
C ASP A 94 -12.55 -5.64 -1.66
N LEU A 95 -12.61 -6.32 -2.81
CA LEU A 95 -11.42 -6.61 -3.61
C LEU A 95 -11.00 -5.44 -4.49
N SER A 96 -9.69 -5.21 -4.59
CA SER A 96 -9.14 -4.22 -5.50
C SER A 96 -9.02 -4.76 -6.93
N TYR A 97 -9.00 -3.87 -7.93
CA TYR A 97 -8.82 -4.27 -9.34
C TYR A 97 -7.57 -5.13 -9.59
N LEU A 98 -6.47 -4.86 -8.88
CA LEU A 98 -5.23 -5.65 -8.99
C LEU A 98 -5.36 -7.08 -8.47
N GLN A 99 -6.45 -7.38 -7.78
CA GLN A 99 -6.77 -8.71 -7.25
C GLN A 99 -7.83 -9.41 -8.10
N ARG A 100 -8.14 -8.92 -9.31
CA ARG A 100 -9.13 -9.54 -10.21
C ARG A 100 -8.84 -11.04 -10.43
N ASP A 101 -7.67 -11.37 -10.93
CA ASP A 101 -7.32 -12.77 -11.25
C ASP A 101 -7.38 -13.67 -10.02
N LEU A 102 -6.99 -13.12 -8.87
CA LEU A 102 -7.08 -13.80 -7.57
C LEU A 102 -8.51 -13.99 -7.10
N ALA A 103 -9.38 -13.01 -7.35
CA ALA A 103 -10.80 -13.08 -7.04
C ALA A 103 -11.48 -14.15 -7.89
N GLU A 104 -11.13 -14.21 -9.18
CA GLU A 104 -11.61 -15.21 -10.13
C GLU A 104 -11.16 -16.62 -9.71
N GLN A 105 -9.88 -16.79 -9.36
CA GLN A 105 -9.37 -18.05 -8.84
C GLN A 105 -10.07 -18.45 -7.52
N GLY A 106 -10.19 -17.52 -6.57
CA GLY A 106 -10.85 -17.78 -5.29
C GLY A 106 -12.33 -18.16 -5.45
N LEU A 107 -13.02 -17.56 -6.40
CA LEU A 107 -14.39 -17.93 -6.76
C LEU A 107 -14.46 -19.35 -7.33
N CYS A 108 -13.55 -19.70 -8.25
CA CYS A 108 -13.47 -21.04 -8.82
C CYS A 108 -13.17 -22.10 -7.76
N GLU A 109 -12.21 -21.85 -6.87
CA GLU A 109 -11.87 -22.75 -5.75
C GLU A 109 -13.03 -22.93 -4.77
N PHE A 110 -13.72 -21.84 -4.43
CA PHE A 110 -14.90 -21.87 -3.56
C PHE A 110 -16.00 -22.75 -4.15
N LEU A 111 -16.38 -22.48 -5.40
CA LEU A 111 -17.43 -23.24 -6.06
C LEU A 111 -17.04 -24.71 -6.24
N THR A 112 -15.78 -24.99 -6.58
CA THR A 112 -15.26 -26.36 -6.70
C THR A 112 -15.35 -27.11 -5.38
N ARG A 113 -15.01 -26.46 -4.26
CA ARG A 113 -15.15 -27.05 -2.92
C ARG A 113 -16.62 -27.35 -2.58
N VAL A 114 -17.53 -26.43 -2.88
CA VAL A 114 -18.96 -26.66 -2.62
C VAL A 114 -19.52 -27.78 -3.53
N ALA A 115 -19.10 -27.83 -4.79
CA ALA A 115 -19.50 -28.84 -5.77
C ALA A 115 -18.95 -30.25 -5.48
N THR A 116 -17.83 -30.35 -4.75
CA THR A 116 -17.22 -31.63 -4.37
C THR A 116 -17.60 -32.09 -2.96
N GLY A 117 -18.02 -31.16 -2.10
CA GLY A 117 -18.48 -31.47 -0.74
C GLY A 117 -19.89 -32.09 -0.68
N ASN A 118 -20.30 -32.47 0.53
CA ASN A 118 -21.65 -32.95 0.84
C ASN A 118 -22.57 -31.79 1.25
N SER A 119 -22.61 -30.73 0.44
CA SER A 119 -23.46 -29.57 0.69
C SER A 119 -24.78 -29.67 -0.09
N LYS A 120 -25.86 -29.13 0.48
CA LYS A 120 -27.14 -28.99 -0.24
C LYS A 120 -27.05 -28.12 -1.51
N TYR A 121 -26.01 -27.30 -1.65
CA TYR A 121 -25.77 -26.47 -2.85
C TYR A 121 -24.88 -27.14 -3.90
N LYS A 122 -24.52 -28.42 -3.72
CA LYS A 122 -23.59 -29.13 -4.61
C LYS A 122 -23.95 -29.00 -6.09
N GLU A 123 -25.19 -29.32 -6.44
CA GLU A 123 -25.65 -29.28 -7.83
C GLU A 123 -25.73 -27.84 -8.37
N LYS A 124 -26.17 -26.89 -7.54
CA LYS A 124 -26.17 -25.46 -7.90
C LYS A 124 -24.76 -24.92 -8.14
N ALA A 125 -23.78 -25.34 -7.34
CA ALA A 125 -22.39 -24.96 -7.51
C ALA A 125 -21.79 -25.54 -8.80
N LYS A 126 -22.15 -26.78 -9.17
CA LYS A 126 -21.74 -27.38 -10.46
C LYS A 126 -22.33 -26.64 -11.65
N ASP A 127 -23.62 -26.31 -11.60
CA ASP A 127 -24.31 -25.56 -12.64
C ASP A 127 -23.66 -24.18 -12.86
N ILE A 128 -23.37 -23.48 -11.76
CA ILE A 128 -22.63 -22.22 -11.81
C ILE A 128 -21.22 -22.41 -12.40
N LEU A 129 -20.48 -23.44 -11.99
CA LEU A 129 -19.13 -23.72 -12.50
C LEU A 129 -19.10 -23.94 -14.01
N GLN A 130 -20.08 -24.65 -14.55
CA GLN A 130 -20.18 -24.94 -15.98
C GLN A 130 -20.23 -23.64 -16.82
N ASN A 131 -20.97 -22.64 -16.33
CA ASN A 131 -21.18 -21.35 -16.99
C ASN A 131 -20.32 -20.21 -16.41
N LEU A 132 -19.41 -20.52 -15.48
CA LEU A 132 -18.65 -19.51 -14.74
C LEU A 132 -17.76 -18.68 -15.66
N HIS A 133 -17.08 -19.33 -16.59
CA HIS A 133 -16.16 -18.66 -17.52
C HIS A 133 -16.88 -17.63 -18.41
N LEU A 134 -18.11 -17.93 -18.83
CA LEU A 134 -18.96 -16.98 -19.58
C LEU A 134 -19.41 -15.82 -18.68
N SER A 135 -19.78 -16.13 -17.45
CA SER A 135 -20.25 -15.14 -16.48
C SER A 135 -19.16 -14.14 -16.10
N ILE A 136 -17.93 -14.62 -15.86
CA ILE A 136 -16.75 -13.79 -15.54
C ILE A 136 -16.36 -12.90 -16.72
N LYS A 137 -16.43 -13.42 -17.95
CA LYS A 137 -16.14 -12.66 -19.18
C LYS A 137 -17.31 -11.79 -19.64
N SER A 138 -18.41 -11.74 -18.89
CA SER A 138 -19.56 -10.92 -19.27
C SER A 138 -19.22 -9.43 -19.21
N ARG A 139 -19.86 -8.66 -20.10
CA ARG A 139 -19.70 -7.20 -20.14
C ARG A 139 -19.96 -6.53 -18.78
N SER A 140 -20.94 -7.04 -18.02
CA SER A 140 -21.29 -6.49 -16.71
C SER A 140 -20.14 -6.62 -15.67
N VAL A 141 -19.42 -7.74 -15.70
CA VAL A 141 -18.28 -7.99 -14.80
C VAL A 141 -17.08 -7.15 -15.21
N GLU A 142 -16.83 -7.03 -16.51
CA GLU A 142 -15.76 -6.17 -17.04
C GLU A 142 -16.01 -4.70 -16.67
N GLU A 143 -17.22 -4.20 -16.85
CA GLU A 143 -17.62 -2.84 -16.46
C GLU A 143 -17.49 -2.61 -14.96
N TYR A 144 -17.81 -3.61 -14.13
CA TYR A 144 -17.61 -3.54 -12.68
C TYR A 144 -16.14 -3.34 -12.32
N TRP A 145 -15.24 -4.13 -12.92
CA TRP A 145 -13.81 -4.01 -12.67
C TRP A 145 -13.25 -2.67 -13.14
N GLU A 146 -13.63 -2.20 -14.33
CA GLU A 146 -13.22 -0.88 -14.82
C GLU A 146 -13.72 0.26 -13.92
N ARG A 147 -14.94 0.17 -13.37
CA ARG A 147 -15.42 1.14 -12.38
C ARG A 147 -14.53 1.17 -11.12
N ILE A 148 -14.15 0.01 -10.59
CA ILE A 148 -13.24 -0.07 -9.42
C ILE A 148 -11.89 0.57 -9.72
N LYS A 149 -11.32 0.26 -10.89
CA LYS A 149 -10.05 0.83 -11.35
C LYS A 149 -10.12 2.36 -11.45
N ILE A 150 -11.16 2.90 -12.08
CA ILE A 150 -11.38 4.35 -12.20
C ILE A 150 -11.52 4.99 -10.83
N LEU A 151 -12.29 4.39 -9.90
CA LEU A 151 -12.45 4.93 -8.54
C LEU A 151 -11.11 5.01 -7.80
N LYS A 152 -10.28 3.98 -7.93
CA LYS A 152 -8.94 3.97 -7.33
C LYS A 152 -8.04 5.07 -7.93
N LEU A 153 -8.03 5.20 -9.25
CA LEU A 153 -7.28 6.25 -9.95
C LEU A 153 -7.75 7.65 -9.56
N LYS A 154 -9.06 7.89 -9.46
CA LYS A 154 -9.63 9.17 -9.00
C LYS A 154 -9.19 9.51 -7.57
N ARG A 155 -9.20 8.54 -6.65
CA ARG A 155 -8.70 8.74 -5.27
C ARG A 155 -7.21 9.06 -5.25
N GLN A 156 -6.41 8.34 -6.04
CA GLN A 156 -4.97 8.61 -6.15
C GLN A 156 -4.70 10.02 -6.68
N LEU A 157 -5.38 10.42 -7.77
CA LEU A 157 -5.25 11.75 -8.34
C LEU A 157 -5.67 12.86 -7.35
N HIS A 158 -6.74 12.63 -6.59
CA HIS A 158 -7.15 13.57 -5.55
C HIS A 158 -6.08 13.70 -4.46
N ASN A 159 -5.53 12.58 -4.00
CA ASN A 159 -4.51 12.58 -2.96
C ASN A 159 -3.20 13.24 -3.43
N THR A 160 -2.79 13.03 -4.68
CA THR A 160 -1.60 13.70 -5.23
C THR A 160 -1.81 15.20 -5.36
N LYS A 161 -3.00 15.65 -5.78
CA LYS A 161 -3.34 17.09 -5.80
C LYS A 161 -3.31 17.69 -4.40
N LYS A 162 -3.88 17.00 -3.40
CA LYS A 162 -3.86 17.44 -2.01
C LYS A 162 -2.44 17.52 -1.45
N LEU A 163 -1.60 16.53 -1.76
CA LEU A 163 -0.21 16.50 -1.34
C LEU A 163 0.56 17.70 -1.91
N LYS A 164 0.43 17.95 -3.21
CA LYS A 164 1.07 19.09 -3.89
C LYS A 164 0.67 20.43 -3.27
N TYR A 165 -0.61 20.61 -2.95
CA TYR A 165 -1.10 21.82 -2.28
C TYR A 165 -0.48 22.00 -0.88
N LEU A 166 -0.31 20.92 -0.13
CA LEU A 166 0.31 20.98 1.20
C LEU A 166 1.81 21.27 1.12
N GLU A 167 2.51 20.74 0.12
CA GLU A 167 3.91 21.04 -0.14
C GLU A 167 4.12 22.52 -0.48
N GLU A 168 3.31 23.08 -1.38
CA GLU A 168 3.35 24.51 -1.75
C GLU A 168 3.05 25.41 -0.54
N LYS A 169 2.04 25.06 0.27
CA LYS A 169 1.73 25.79 1.50
C LYS A 169 2.87 25.74 2.52
N ALA A 170 3.57 24.62 2.64
CA ALA A 170 4.71 24.48 3.54
C ALA A 170 5.89 25.35 3.07
N GLU A 171 6.16 25.39 1.77
CA GLU A 171 7.22 26.20 1.18
C GLU A 171 7.01 27.70 1.39
N ILE A 172 5.78 28.20 1.22
CA ILE A 172 5.42 29.60 1.51
C ILE A 172 5.70 29.94 2.98
N LEU A 173 5.28 29.07 3.89
CA LEU A 173 5.43 29.27 5.34
C LEU A 173 6.90 29.24 5.78
N ASP A 174 7.72 28.41 5.14
CA ASP A 174 9.17 28.37 5.36
C ASP A 174 9.88 29.61 4.80
N ASN A 175 9.40 30.17 3.70
CA ASN A 175 9.92 31.42 3.14
C ASN A 175 9.56 32.63 4.02
N GLU A 176 8.32 32.73 4.50
CA GLU A 176 7.87 33.78 5.42
C GLU A 176 8.69 33.77 6.72
N LYS A 177 8.98 32.59 7.28
CA LYS A 177 9.83 32.48 8.48
C LYS A 177 11.27 32.93 8.24
N ARG A 178 11.84 32.65 7.07
CA ARG A 178 13.19 33.12 6.72
C ARG A 178 13.22 34.63 6.62
N GLU A 179 12.25 35.23 5.94
CA GLU A 179 12.14 36.68 5.81
C GLU A 179 11.95 37.36 7.17
N GLN A 180 11.13 36.80 8.06
CA GLN A 180 10.99 37.28 9.45
C GLN A 180 12.32 37.24 10.22
N LEU A 181 13.09 36.14 10.10
CA LEU A 181 14.38 36.02 10.76
C LEU A 181 15.41 37.00 10.19
N ASP A 182 15.41 37.23 8.87
CA ASP A 182 16.31 38.19 8.23
C ASP A 182 15.96 39.63 8.62
N ASN A 183 14.67 39.96 8.70
CA ASN A 183 14.21 41.27 9.20
C ASN A 183 14.62 41.49 10.67
N GLN A 184 14.48 40.47 11.53
CA GLN A 184 14.97 40.54 12.92
C GLN A 184 16.48 40.72 13.01
N ARG A 185 17.26 40.09 12.12
CA ARG A 185 18.73 40.27 12.08
C ARG A 185 19.12 41.69 11.71
N ILE A 186 18.41 42.30 10.75
CA ILE A 186 18.64 43.70 10.34
C ILE A 186 18.31 44.66 11.49
N GLU A 187 17.19 44.44 12.19
CA GLU A 187 16.82 45.25 13.36
C GLU A 187 17.88 45.18 14.47
N VAL A 188 18.40 43.99 14.79
CA VAL A 188 19.48 43.82 15.78
C VAL A 188 20.80 44.44 15.30
N GLY A 189 21.10 44.39 14.00
CA GLY A 189 22.29 45.00 13.40
C GLY A 189 22.31 46.53 13.47
N ASN A 190 21.14 47.17 13.45
CA ASN A 190 21.01 48.63 13.51
C ASN A 190 21.13 49.22 14.93
N PHE A 191 21.27 48.38 15.96
CA PHE A 191 21.57 48.83 17.34
C PHE A 191 23.07 48.95 17.64
N SER A 192 23.98 48.66 16.69
CA SER A 192 25.43 48.67 16.95
C SER A 192 26.13 49.99 16.66
N ASP A 193 25.39 51.09 16.40
CA ASP A 193 25.99 52.41 16.12
C ASP A 193 25.42 53.52 17.03
N CYS A 194 25.02 53.14 18.26
CA CYS A 194 24.91 54.06 19.38
C CYS A 194 26.05 53.74 20.34
N GLY A 195 27.04 54.63 20.35
CA GLY A 195 28.31 54.48 21.06
C GLY A 195 28.20 54.17 22.55
N ASP A 196 29.30 53.62 23.05
CA ASP A 196 29.77 53.69 24.44
C ASP A 196 28.66 53.73 25.51
N ASN A 197 27.92 52.64 25.62
CA ASN A 197 27.41 52.23 26.94
C ASN A 197 27.98 50.84 27.22
N LEU A 198 29.19 50.85 27.79
CA LEU A 198 29.75 49.77 28.60
C LEU A 198 28.78 49.49 29.77
N ILE A 199 27.63 48.90 29.48
CA ILE A 199 26.93 48.10 30.48
C ILE A 199 27.77 46.83 30.57
N ASP A 200 28.53 46.75 31.66
CA ASP A 200 29.47 45.70 31.93
C ASP A 200 28.83 44.34 31.65
N ARG A 201 29.45 43.54 30.77
CA ARG A 201 29.06 42.15 30.52
C ARG A 201 28.92 41.35 31.83
N GLU A 202 29.65 41.77 32.86
CA GLU A 202 29.59 41.26 34.22
C GLU A 202 28.21 41.46 34.86
N GLU A 203 27.59 42.64 34.67
CA GLU A 203 26.31 43.01 35.29
C GLU A 203 25.15 42.19 34.70
N ILE A 204 25.14 42.01 33.37
CA ILE A 204 24.16 41.16 32.68
C ILE A 204 24.33 39.68 33.07
N SER A 205 25.58 39.24 33.27
CA SER A 205 25.89 37.88 33.73
C SER A 205 25.38 37.63 35.16
N GLN A 206 25.59 38.60 36.05
CA GLN A 206 25.11 38.54 37.44
C GLN A 206 23.59 38.55 37.53
N GLN A 207 22.91 39.34 36.69
CA GLN A 207 21.46 39.41 36.69
C GLN A 207 20.82 38.09 36.18
N LYS A 208 21.42 37.45 35.16
CA LYS A 208 21.03 36.10 34.72
C LYS A 208 21.23 35.04 35.82
N ALA A 209 22.30 35.13 36.60
CA ALA A 209 22.56 34.21 37.70
C ALA A 209 21.55 34.36 38.85
N ARG A 210 21.10 35.59 39.14
CA ARG A 210 20.08 35.86 40.17
C ARG A 210 18.70 35.30 39.80
N ILE A 211 18.27 35.47 38.54
CA ILE A 211 16.98 34.94 38.06
C ILE A 211 16.96 33.40 38.13
N ARG A 212 18.07 32.73 37.79
CA ARG A 212 18.19 31.26 37.91
C ARG A 212 18.13 30.73 39.33
N LYS A 213 18.31 31.56 40.36
CA LYS A 213 18.16 31.16 41.77
C LYS A 213 16.74 31.36 42.31
N GLN A 214 15.88 32.07 41.58
CA GLN A 214 14.50 32.34 42.00
C GLN A 214 13.47 31.39 41.33
N ILE A 215 13.90 30.64 40.31
CA ILE A 215 13.17 29.51 39.72
C ILE A 215 13.64 28.22 40.40
#